data_AF-A0A098MA18-F1
#
_entry.id   AF-A0A098MA18-F1
#
_cell.length_a   1.000
_cell.length_b   1.000
_cell.length_c   1.000
_cell.angle_alpha   90.00
_cell.angle_beta   90.00
_cell.angle_gamma   90.00
#
_symmetry.space_group_name_H-M   'P 1'
#
loop_
_entity.id
_entity.type
_entity.pdbx_description
1 polymer ?
#
loop_
_entity_poly.entity_id
_entity_poly.type
_entity_poly.pdbx_seq_one_letter_code
_entity_poly.pdbx_strand_id
1 'polypeptide(L)'
;MLSQDQIIRRAIWEVYNTKCFYTGMPLEYSDMELDHIIPASYKDKPDELGRILKQCELDANFELDSIHNLVPTNKFNNNRKSDMEFDIGPLMFYLGVVKKKVPVIEKKIESLKKKRNYDEHLSMLKTHIDAEEDQKKREHVLADIVNFISNENDEFIEQEELYDKNYKQMFKKYKKRIGLEAILPKYDNPETECIIYFNTLKARDCMLILDNKIILCQLFDGLFTDPIYGTRGFVEVAPSKLKNQDFIDLNNVKVRLGNNRIKLSIEDIYVLCDVVDSYAIKYLECVTAIEDTLKSYSFPLSKRRNNYKLINLSYNEWRKIVDYSMKHDIDSGNSEWHIFDRNYHYIKVYTNKSHEKYDLGYHAFYHAEFSEEMVLNPELVSKDICVTFEFLEDLDSRGLESINKKQNWNVETAYNWFVNELMPKVLGRSVTKRKLNKDQDNFFERNVFEKVYYCKYKEVNCAKDLYEIVSLIQRYFHVNPHKRYRIRKQDFLGIYNSIIISIKRSKTVDLFYICNKLNIAICHSKEELIHSVSGLIESIEDTTINGFGVDYLFRAFLIILENKKTNLLKEDIEQIINDIRFFTDLHDREVILEKYALDFE
;
A
#
# COMPACT_ATOMS: atom_id res chain seq x y z
N MET A 1 24.16 -53.39 21.56
CA MET A 1 22.99 -54.11 22.10
C MET A 1 21.90 -53.09 22.36
N LEU A 2 20.66 -53.40 22.01
CA LEU A 2 19.51 -52.49 22.19
C LEU A 2 19.31 -52.14 23.67
N SER A 3 19.75 -53.00 24.59
CA SER A 3 19.76 -52.78 26.05
C SER A 3 20.62 -51.61 26.54
N GLN A 4 21.57 -51.12 25.74
CA GLN A 4 22.46 -50.00 26.06
C GLN A 4 22.03 -48.67 25.43
N ASP A 5 21.05 -48.68 24.51
CA ASP A 5 20.55 -47.47 23.89
C ASP A 5 19.70 -46.66 24.89
N GLN A 6 20.14 -45.45 25.20
CA GLN A 6 19.50 -44.57 26.19
C GLN A 6 18.07 -44.16 25.79
N ILE A 7 17.77 -44.04 24.50
CA ILE A 7 16.41 -43.72 24.04
C ILE A 7 15.49 -44.91 24.30
N ILE A 8 15.95 -46.12 24.00
CA ILE A 8 15.18 -47.35 24.19
C ILE A 8 14.97 -47.61 25.69
N ARG A 9 16.03 -47.47 26.50
CA ARG A 9 15.96 -47.55 27.96
C ARG A 9 14.90 -46.60 28.53
N ARG A 10 14.94 -45.33 28.14
CA ARG A 10 13.97 -44.33 28.58
C ARG A 10 12.56 -44.63 28.09
N ALA A 11 12.38 -45.01 26.82
CA ALA A 11 11.08 -45.34 26.26
C ALA A 11 10.42 -46.50 27.02
N ILE A 12 11.17 -47.56 27.27
CA ILE A 12 10.70 -48.73 28.02
C ILE A 12 10.36 -48.30 29.46
N TRP A 13 11.25 -47.61 30.16
CA TRP A 13 11.00 -47.16 31.53
C TRP A 13 9.72 -46.32 31.69
N GLU A 14 9.50 -45.36 30.79
CA GLU A 14 8.29 -44.51 30.79
C GLU A 14 7.02 -45.32 30.45
N VAL A 15 7.06 -46.25 29.48
CA VAL A 15 5.90 -47.08 29.11
C VAL A 15 5.52 -48.09 30.19
N TYR A 16 6.46 -48.48 31.04
CA TYR A 16 6.20 -49.28 32.22
C TYR A 16 5.86 -48.44 33.46
N ASN A 17 5.51 -47.15 33.28
CA ASN A 17 5.11 -46.23 34.34
C ASN A 17 6.12 -46.16 35.49
N THR A 18 7.41 -46.15 35.14
CA THR A 18 8.54 -46.06 36.08
C THR A 18 8.52 -47.14 37.17
N LYS A 19 8.09 -48.36 36.80
CA LYS A 19 8.03 -49.53 37.69
C LYS A 19 8.87 -50.69 37.19
N CYS A 20 9.41 -51.46 38.11
CA CYS A 20 10.07 -52.74 37.82
C CYS A 20 9.03 -53.76 37.32
N PHE A 21 9.31 -54.40 36.19
CA PHE A 21 8.42 -55.38 35.56
C PHE A 21 8.08 -56.56 36.48
N TYR A 22 9.08 -57.10 37.16
CA TYR A 22 8.92 -58.31 37.97
C TYR A 22 8.26 -58.07 39.33
N THR A 23 8.37 -56.86 39.89
CA THR A 23 7.91 -56.57 41.26
C THR A 23 6.78 -55.54 41.34
N GLY A 24 6.55 -54.77 40.27
CA GLY A 24 5.59 -53.67 40.25
C GLY A 24 5.97 -52.47 41.13
N MET A 25 7.12 -52.52 41.82
CA MET A 25 7.61 -51.44 42.68
C MET A 25 8.16 -50.27 41.84
N PRO A 26 8.13 -49.03 42.36
CA PRO A 26 8.80 -47.89 41.73
C PRO A 26 10.26 -48.20 41.41
N LEU A 27 10.70 -47.77 40.23
CA LEU A 27 12.03 -47.97 39.70
C LEU A 27 12.60 -46.62 39.27
N GLU A 28 13.65 -46.17 39.91
CA GLU A 28 14.36 -44.96 39.48
C GLU A 28 15.15 -45.21 38.20
N TYR A 29 15.27 -44.19 37.35
CA TYR A 29 15.94 -44.32 36.05
C TYR A 29 17.44 -44.65 36.20
N SER A 30 18.10 -44.12 37.24
CA SER A 30 19.51 -44.36 37.57
C SER A 30 19.80 -45.81 37.92
N ASP A 31 18.85 -46.51 38.54
CA ASP A 31 18.99 -47.88 39.03
C ASP A 31 18.35 -48.93 38.08
N MET A 32 17.81 -48.47 36.95
CA MET A 32 17.12 -49.30 35.98
C MET A 32 18.07 -50.02 35.03
N GLU A 33 17.82 -51.29 34.78
CA GLU A 33 18.43 -52.12 33.75
C GLU A 33 17.33 -52.71 32.86
N LEU A 34 17.68 -52.97 31.60
CA LEU A 34 16.83 -53.76 30.71
C LEU A 34 17.26 -55.22 30.81
N ASP A 35 16.33 -56.10 31.15
CA ASP A 35 16.53 -57.54 31.22
C ASP A 35 15.83 -58.24 30.07
N HIS A 36 16.40 -59.37 29.63
CA HIS A 36 15.84 -60.26 28.63
C HIS A 36 14.94 -61.30 29.30
N ILE A 37 13.66 -61.34 28.95
CA ILE A 37 12.72 -62.35 29.50
C ILE A 37 13.22 -63.76 29.17
N ILE A 38 13.52 -64.01 27.90
CA ILE A 38 14.28 -65.18 27.44
C ILE A 38 15.77 -64.84 27.55
N PRO A 39 16.55 -65.51 28.41
CA PRO A 39 17.96 -65.21 28.62
C PRO A 39 18.79 -65.19 27.33
N ALA A 40 19.73 -64.24 27.23
CA ALA A 40 20.61 -64.11 26.09
C ALA A 40 21.53 -65.34 25.88
N SER A 41 21.76 -66.13 26.94
CA SER A 41 22.54 -67.37 26.94
C SER A 41 21.96 -68.45 26.01
N TYR A 42 20.67 -68.39 25.66
CA TYR A 42 20.06 -69.30 24.67
C TYR A 42 20.54 -69.06 23.24
N LYS A 43 21.24 -67.95 22.97
CA LYS A 43 21.87 -67.70 21.67
C LYS A 43 22.88 -68.79 21.31
N ASP A 44 23.57 -69.35 22.30
CA ASP A 44 24.57 -70.41 22.12
C ASP A 44 23.96 -71.83 22.18
N LYS A 45 22.61 -71.93 22.27
CA LYS A 45 21.85 -73.18 22.38
C LYS A 45 20.65 -73.22 21.41
N PRO A 46 20.88 -73.26 20.09
CA PRO A 46 19.83 -73.12 19.08
C PRO A 46 18.73 -74.19 19.16
N ASP A 47 19.06 -75.43 19.52
CA ASP A 47 18.09 -76.53 19.65
C ASP A 47 17.15 -76.38 20.86
N GLU A 48 17.62 -75.74 21.94
CA GLU A 48 16.80 -75.42 23.10
C GLU A 48 15.94 -74.18 22.84
N LEU A 49 16.54 -73.15 22.23
CA LEU A 49 15.82 -71.95 21.81
C LEU A 49 14.67 -72.29 20.85
N GLY A 50 14.91 -73.13 19.83
CA GLY A 50 13.89 -73.55 18.87
C GLY A 50 12.71 -74.28 19.52
N ARG A 51 12.95 -75.05 20.60
CA ARG A 51 11.89 -75.69 21.38
C ARG A 51 11.05 -74.67 22.14
N ILE A 52 11.70 -73.71 22.82
CA ILE A 52 11.03 -72.65 23.58
C ILE A 52 10.20 -71.75 22.65
N LEU A 53 10.76 -71.33 21.51
CA LEU A 53 10.05 -70.50 20.53
C LEU A 53 8.79 -71.21 20.03
N LYS A 54 8.87 -72.51 19.73
CA LYS A 54 7.71 -73.32 19.30
C LYS A 54 6.66 -73.46 20.40
N GLN A 55 7.07 -73.69 21.64
CA GLN A 55 6.16 -73.84 22.79
C GLN A 55 5.47 -72.53 23.17
N CYS A 56 6.14 -71.39 22.98
CA CYS A 56 5.60 -70.06 23.24
C CYS A 56 4.89 -69.43 22.02
N GLU A 57 4.72 -70.18 20.93
CA GLU A 57 4.13 -69.71 19.66
C GLU A 57 4.79 -68.44 19.10
N LEU A 58 6.12 -68.34 19.23
CA LEU A 58 6.93 -67.25 18.70
C LEU A 58 7.47 -67.59 17.30
N ASP A 59 7.82 -66.55 16.53
CA ASP A 59 8.45 -66.69 15.22
C ASP A 59 9.79 -67.44 15.32
N ALA A 60 10.09 -68.29 14.31
CA ALA A 60 11.35 -69.01 14.23
C ALA A 60 12.57 -68.07 14.13
N ASN A 61 12.37 -66.84 13.67
CA ASN A 61 13.39 -65.79 13.55
C ASN A 61 13.37 -64.81 14.73
N PHE A 62 12.82 -65.18 15.90
CA PHE A 62 12.74 -64.29 17.06
C PHE A 62 14.13 -63.81 17.52
N GLU A 63 14.36 -62.50 17.47
CA GLU A 63 15.60 -61.89 17.93
C GLU A 63 15.60 -61.70 19.46
N LEU A 64 16.56 -62.33 20.15
CA LEU A 64 16.68 -62.25 21.60
C LEU A 64 16.98 -60.82 22.09
N ASP A 65 17.82 -60.07 21.37
CA ASP A 65 18.06 -58.65 21.66
C ASP A 65 17.05 -57.80 20.88
N SER A 66 15.76 -57.91 21.21
CA SER A 66 14.69 -57.09 20.61
C SER A 66 13.76 -56.53 21.68
N ILE A 67 13.04 -55.46 21.37
CA ILE A 67 12.06 -54.86 22.29
C ILE A 67 10.94 -55.82 22.70
N HIS A 68 10.74 -56.90 21.94
CA HIS A 68 9.80 -57.98 22.26
C HIS A 68 10.27 -58.87 23.42
N ASN A 69 11.54 -58.79 23.80
CA ASN A 69 12.15 -59.58 24.86
C ASN A 69 12.68 -58.71 26.02
N LEU A 70 12.57 -57.38 25.94
CA LEU A 70 13.18 -56.45 26.91
C LEU A 70 12.16 -55.88 27.90
N VAL A 71 12.51 -55.91 29.19
CA VAL A 71 11.71 -55.34 30.28
C VAL A 71 12.55 -54.54 31.27
N PRO A 72 11.98 -53.49 31.91
CA PRO A 72 12.71 -52.70 32.89
C PRO A 72 12.71 -53.39 34.25
N THR A 73 13.88 -53.50 34.86
CA THR A 73 14.07 -54.05 36.20
C THR A 73 15.18 -53.30 36.94
N ASN A 74 15.40 -53.59 38.22
CA ASN A 74 16.61 -53.15 38.92
C ASN A 74 17.66 -54.26 38.92
N LYS A 75 18.92 -53.89 39.16
CA LYS A 75 20.05 -54.81 39.21
C LYS A 75 19.85 -55.98 40.18
N PHE A 76 19.24 -55.74 41.34
CA PHE A 76 18.99 -56.78 42.34
C PHE A 76 18.03 -57.87 41.83
N ASN A 77 16.89 -57.46 41.26
CA ASN A 77 15.88 -58.38 40.73
C ASN A 77 16.36 -59.05 39.43
N ASN A 78 17.14 -58.33 38.61
CA ASN A 78 17.79 -58.87 37.43
C ASN A 78 18.74 -60.03 37.82
N ASN A 79 19.62 -59.79 38.79
CA ASN A 79 20.55 -60.80 39.30
C ASN A 79 19.84 -61.97 40.00
N ARG A 80 18.72 -61.71 40.69
CA ARG A 80 17.92 -62.77 41.33
C ARG A 80 17.23 -63.67 40.29
N LYS A 81 16.84 -63.11 39.14
CA LYS A 81 16.36 -63.90 37.99
C LYS A 81 17.52 -64.65 37.34
N SER A 82 18.66 -64.01 37.05
CA SER A 82 19.80 -64.63 36.36
C SER A 82 19.34 -65.40 35.11
N ASP A 83 19.92 -66.58 34.84
CA ASP A 83 19.51 -67.52 33.79
C ASP A 83 18.35 -68.43 34.22
N MET A 84 17.55 -68.05 35.21
CA MET A 84 16.42 -68.88 35.68
C MET A 84 15.43 -69.13 34.54
N GLU A 85 15.23 -70.41 34.22
CA GLU A 85 14.25 -70.86 33.23
C GLU A 85 12.85 -70.71 33.82
N PHE A 86 12.03 -69.86 33.22
CA PHE A 86 10.62 -69.82 33.54
C PHE A 86 9.92 -71.03 32.91
N ASP A 87 8.99 -71.64 33.65
CA ASP A 87 8.02 -72.57 33.06
C ASP A 87 7.28 -71.88 31.90
N ILE A 88 6.86 -72.67 30.91
CA ILE A 88 6.24 -72.17 29.68
C ILE A 88 5.02 -71.26 29.95
N GLY A 89 4.22 -71.57 30.98
CA GLY A 89 3.05 -70.75 31.35
C GLY A 89 3.42 -69.31 31.75
N PRO A 90 4.25 -69.10 32.80
CA PRO A 90 4.78 -67.79 33.17
C PRO A 90 5.53 -67.09 32.03
N LEU A 91 6.30 -67.82 31.22
CA LEU A 91 7.05 -67.27 30.10
C LEU A 91 6.11 -66.66 29.04
N MET A 92 5.09 -67.42 28.62
CA MET A 92 4.05 -66.94 27.69
C MET A 92 3.29 -65.74 28.26
N PHE A 93 3.01 -65.73 29.56
CA PHE A 93 2.38 -64.58 30.21
C PHE A 93 3.23 -63.33 30.09
N TYR A 94 4.51 -63.39 30.45
CA TYR A 94 5.41 -62.22 30.38
C TYR A 94 5.61 -61.72 28.95
N LEU A 95 5.83 -62.61 27.99
CA LEU A 95 5.93 -62.26 26.57
C LEU A 95 4.62 -61.64 26.04
N GLY A 96 3.47 -62.14 26.49
CA GLY A 96 2.16 -61.56 26.18
C GLY A 96 1.99 -60.14 26.72
N VAL A 97 2.52 -59.84 27.92
CA VAL A 97 2.52 -58.48 28.49
C VAL A 97 3.42 -57.55 27.68
N VAL A 98 4.63 -57.99 27.30
CA VAL A 98 5.54 -57.19 26.47
C VAL A 98 4.93 -56.92 25.11
N LYS A 99 4.40 -57.95 24.43
CA LYS A 99 3.77 -57.83 23.11
C LYS A 99 2.68 -56.74 23.06
N LYS A 100 1.89 -56.60 24.14
CA LYS A 100 0.87 -55.54 24.25
C LYS A 100 1.46 -54.13 24.38
N LYS A 101 2.66 -53.99 24.95
CA LYS A 101 3.32 -52.69 25.18
C LYS A 101 4.25 -52.27 24.03
N VAL A 102 4.73 -53.21 23.22
CA VAL A 102 5.65 -52.92 22.10
C VAL A 102 5.18 -51.78 21.19
N PRO A 103 3.93 -51.73 20.69
CA PRO A 103 3.49 -50.64 19.83
C PRO A 103 3.60 -49.26 20.50
N VAL A 104 3.40 -49.20 21.82
CA VAL A 104 3.52 -47.96 22.60
C VAL A 104 4.99 -47.59 22.80
N ILE A 105 5.86 -48.58 23.03
CA ILE A 105 7.32 -48.40 23.14
C ILE A 105 7.88 -47.87 21.82
N GLU A 106 7.51 -48.44 20.68
CA GLU A 106 7.96 -48.01 19.35
C GLU A 106 7.56 -46.56 19.06
N LYS A 107 6.28 -46.23 19.27
CA LYS A 107 5.78 -44.85 19.12
C LYS A 107 6.52 -43.87 20.05
N LYS A 108 6.87 -44.32 21.26
CA LYS A 108 7.61 -43.52 22.23
C LYS A 108 9.07 -43.32 21.82
N ILE A 109 9.72 -44.35 21.29
CA ILE A 109 11.08 -44.26 20.72
C ILE A 109 11.10 -43.25 19.57
N GLU A 110 10.13 -43.32 18.65
CA GLU A 110 10.04 -42.39 17.53
C GLU A 110 9.86 -40.93 18.00
N SER A 111 8.96 -40.72 18.98
CA SER A 111 8.76 -39.41 19.61
C SER A 111 10.02 -38.87 20.29
N LEU A 112 10.74 -39.71 21.04
CA LEU A 112 11.99 -39.33 21.71
C LEU A 112 13.13 -39.05 20.71
N LYS A 113 13.21 -39.81 19.61
CA LYS A 113 14.17 -39.56 18.52
C LYS A 113 13.89 -38.21 17.83
N LYS A 114 12.62 -37.91 17.53
CA LYS A 114 12.22 -36.60 16.98
C LYS A 114 12.59 -35.47 17.94
N LYS A 115 12.29 -35.61 19.24
CA LYS A 115 12.62 -34.61 20.25
C LYS A 115 14.13 -34.37 20.38
N ARG A 116 14.94 -35.43 20.39
CA ARG A 116 16.41 -35.31 20.47
C ARG A 116 16.99 -34.52 19.29
N ASN A 117 16.50 -34.78 18.09
CA ASN A 117 16.95 -34.07 16.88
C ASN A 117 16.60 -32.57 16.94
N TYR A 118 15.42 -32.23 17.47
CA TYR A 118 15.04 -30.85 17.77
C TYR A 118 15.95 -30.20 18.82
N ASP A 119 16.22 -30.87 19.93
CA ASP A 119 17.05 -30.35 21.03
C ASP A 119 18.52 -30.15 20.59
N GLU A 120 19.06 -31.06 19.77
CA GLU A 120 20.41 -30.96 19.18
C GLU A 120 20.51 -29.75 18.23
N HIS A 121 19.54 -29.57 17.32
CA HIS A 121 19.49 -28.41 16.42
C HIS A 121 19.37 -27.08 17.19
N LEU A 122 18.48 -27.01 18.19
CA LEU A 122 18.31 -25.81 19.01
C LEU A 122 19.57 -25.47 19.80
N SER A 123 20.28 -26.47 20.32
CA SER A 123 21.54 -26.26 21.03
C SER A 123 22.65 -25.74 20.10
N MET A 124 22.71 -26.23 18.85
CA MET A 124 23.66 -25.71 17.85
C MET A 124 23.35 -24.25 17.50
N LEU A 125 22.08 -23.93 17.22
CA LEU A 125 21.67 -22.58 16.88
C LEU A 125 21.87 -21.59 18.05
N LYS A 126 21.63 -22.02 19.29
CA LYS A 126 21.91 -21.22 20.49
C LYS A 126 23.40 -20.90 20.65
N THR A 127 24.27 -21.89 20.41
CA THR A 127 25.72 -21.69 20.45
C THR A 127 26.19 -20.66 19.40
N HIS A 128 25.59 -20.69 18.21
CA HIS A 128 25.87 -19.69 17.17
C HIS A 128 25.41 -18.28 17.56
N ILE A 129 24.28 -18.12 18.24
CA ILE A 129 23.83 -16.81 18.77
C ILE A 129 24.82 -16.27 19.81
N ASP A 130 25.21 -17.12 20.76
CA ASP A 130 26.06 -16.73 21.89
C ASP A 130 27.48 -16.35 21.42
N ALA A 131 27.95 -16.94 20.32
CA ALA A 131 29.26 -16.69 19.73
C ALA A 131 29.29 -15.51 18.71
N GLU A 132 28.14 -15.05 18.23
CA GLU A 132 28.09 -14.03 17.16
C GLU A 132 27.97 -12.62 17.75
N GLU A 133 29.02 -11.81 17.58
CA GLU A 133 29.08 -10.42 18.04
C GLU A 133 28.37 -9.45 17.08
N ASP A 134 28.19 -9.81 15.81
CA ASP A 134 27.49 -8.99 14.83
C ASP A 134 25.97 -9.07 15.02
N GLN A 135 25.34 -7.92 15.29
CA GLN A 135 23.90 -7.82 15.52
C GLN A 135 23.06 -8.31 14.33
N LYS A 136 23.48 -8.09 13.07
CA LYS A 136 22.74 -8.52 11.89
C LYS A 136 22.78 -10.04 11.73
N LYS A 137 23.96 -10.64 11.94
CA LYS A 137 24.11 -12.10 11.87
C LYS A 137 23.35 -12.78 13.02
N ARG A 138 23.36 -12.19 14.21
CA ARG A 138 22.55 -12.67 15.33
C ARG A 138 21.04 -12.62 15.04
N GLU A 139 20.55 -11.55 14.41
CA GLU A 139 19.15 -11.47 13.95
C GLU A 139 18.81 -12.54 12.90
N HIS A 140 19.75 -12.88 12.01
CA HIS A 140 19.58 -13.95 11.03
C HIS A 140 19.47 -15.33 11.68
N VAL A 141 20.40 -15.67 12.58
CA VAL A 141 20.36 -16.96 13.32
C VAL A 141 19.09 -17.05 14.19
N LEU A 142 18.63 -15.93 14.77
CA LEU A 142 17.35 -15.88 15.49
C LEU A 142 16.16 -16.16 14.57
N ALA A 143 16.14 -15.62 13.35
CA ALA A 143 15.08 -15.90 12.38
C ALA A 143 15.07 -17.39 12.00
N ASP A 144 16.23 -18.00 11.77
CA ASP A 144 16.36 -19.43 11.46
C ASP A 144 15.82 -20.32 12.59
N ILE A 145 16.10 -19.97 13.85
CA ILE A 145 15.54 -20.67 15.01
C ILE A 145 14.01 -20.57 15.01
N VAL A 146 13.47 -19.36 14.83
CA VAL A 146 12.02 -19.18 14.88
C VAL A 146 11.34 -19.93 13.73
N ASN A 147 11.88 -19.88 12.51
CA ASN A 147 11.37 -20.63 11.36
C ASN A 147 11.44 -22.14 11.58
N PHE A 148 12.53 -22.65 12.15
CA PHE A 148 12.68 -24.06 12.50
C PHE A 148 11.67 -24.51 13.57
N ILE A 149 11.39 -23.66 14.55
CA ILE A 149 10.40 -23.94 15.61
C ILE A 149 8.98 -23.86 15.06
N SER A 150 8.65 -22.84 14.26
CA SER A 150 7.29 -22.64 13.75
C SER A 150 6.96 -23.49 12.53
N ASN A 151 7.97 -24.09 11.88
CA ASN A 151 7.82 -24.84 10.63
C ASN A 151 7.17 -23.99 9.51
N GLU A 152 7.42 -22.67 9.57
CA GLU A 152 6.93 -21.67 8.63
C GLU A 152 8.10 -21.12 7.81
N ASN A 153 7.84 -20.82 6.54
CA ASN A 153 8.77 -20.08 5.69
C ASN A 153 8.69 -18.59 6.06
N ASP A 154 9.81 -17.90 6.21
CA ASP A 154 9.83 -16.46 6.52
C ASP A 154 9.54 -15.56 5.32
N GLU A 155 9.46 -16.15 4.13
CA GLU A 155 9.10 -15.46 2.89
C GLU A 155 7.74 -15.93 2.37
N PHE A 156 6.96 -14.96 1.90
CA PHE A 156 5.75 -15.19 1.14
C PHE A 156 6.09 -15.79 -0.23
N ILE A 157 5.15 -16.54 -0.78
CA ILE A 157 5.17 -16.90 -2.20
C ILE A 157 5.01 -15.60 -3.00
N GLU A 158 6.04 -15.26 -3.79
CA GLU A 158 6.01 -14.04 -4.59
C GLU A 158 4.86 -14.09 -5.60
N GLN A 159 4.07 -13.02 -5.63
CA GLN A 159 2.94 -12.89 -6.55
C GLN A 159 2.58 -11.42 -6.72
N GLU A 160 2.07 -11.08 -7.90
CA GLU A 160 1.50 -9.77 -8.21
C GLU A 160 0.29 -10.00 -9.11
N GLU A 161 -0.91 -9.69 -8.63
CA GLU A 161 -2.15 -9.99 -9.34
C GLU A 161 -3.27 -8.99 -9.06
N LEU A 162 -4.18 -8.90 -10.02
CA LEU A 162 -5.49 -8.26 -9.88
C LEU A 162 -6.54 -9.36 -9.81
N TYR A 163 -7.47 -9.27 -8.87
CA TYR A 163 -8.55 -10.23 -8.73
C TYR A 163 -9.82 -9.57 -8.18
N ASP A 164 -10.98 -10.18 -8.41
CA ASP A 164 -12.25 -9.67 -7.89
C ASP A 164 -12.64 -10.38 -6.58
N LYS A 165 -13.10 -9.61 -5.60
CA LYS A 165 -13.62 -10.13 -4.32
C LYS A 165 -14.78 -9.28 -3.85
N ASN A 166 -15.94 -9.91 -3.63
CA ASN A 166 -17.17 -9.22 -3.19
C ASN A 166 -17.50 -7.98 -4.06
N TYR A 167 -17.46 -8.13 -5.40
CA TYR A 167 -17.68 -7.06 -6.39
C TYR A 167 -16.64 -5.92 -6.38
N LYS A 168 -15.61 -6.00 -5.55
CA LYS A 168 -14.48 -5.06 -5.52
C LYS A 168 -13.30 -5.62 -6.32
N GLN A 169 -12.64 -4.75 -7.06
CA GLN A 169 -11.38 -5.09 -7.70
C GLN A 169 -10.27 -4.92 -6.67
N MET A 170 -9.47 -5.97 -6.50
CA MET A 170 -8.38 -6.04 -5.53
C MET A 170 -7.04 -6.04 -6.26
N PHE A 171 -6.05 -5.36 -5.67
CA PHE A 171 -4.64 -5.51 -5.99
C PHE A 171 -3.95 -6.30 -4.89
N LYS A 172 -3.03 -7.18 -5.27
CA LYS A 172 -2.20 -7.91 -4.33
C LYS A 172 -0.78 -8.04 -4.85
N LYS A 173 0.18 -7.75 -3.98
CA LYS A 173 1.60 -7.99 -4.26
C LYS A 173 2.34 -8.45 -3.03
N TYR A 174 2.84 -9.69 -3.07
CA TYR A 174 3.66 -10.27 -2.02
C TYR A 174 5.08 -10.47 -2.54
N LYS A 175 6.06 -10.06 -1.74
CA LYS A 175 7.47 -10.15 -2.10
C LYS A 175 8.28 -10.35 -0.83
N LYS A 176 9.12 -11.39 -0.80
CA LYS A 176 9.91 -11.77 0.39
C LYS A 176 9.05 -11.72 1.66
N ARG A 177 9.36 -10.85 2.62
CA ARG A 177 8.72 -10.81 3.95
C ARG A 177 7.59 -9.79 4.08
N ILE A 178 7.18 -9.16 2.98
CA ILE A 178 6.13 -8.13 2.97
C ILE A 178 5.07 -8.46 1.93
N GLY A 179 3.81 -8.36 2.33
CA GLY A 179 2.67 -8.44 1.42
C GLY A 179 1.80 -7.21 1.53
N LEU A 180 1.15 -6.83 0.43
CA LEU A 180 0.10 -5.82 0.43
C LEU A 180 -1.09 -6.34 -0.37
N GLU A 181 -2.27 -6.19 0.21
CA GLU A 181 -3.55 -6.32 -0.50
C GLU A 181 -4.31 -5.01 -0.39
N ALA A 182 -4.90 -4.53 -1.47
CA ALA A 182 -5.63 -3.26 -1.49
C ALA A 182 -6.90 -3.34 -2.32
N ILE A 183 -7.91 -2.60 -1.91
CA ILE A 183 -9.11 -2.34 -2.71
C ILE A 183 -8.77 -1.25 -3.71
N LEU A 184 -8.94 -1.49 -5.02
CA LEU A 184 -8.75 -0.45 -6.02
C LEU A 184 -9.99 0.43 -6.14
N PRO A 185 -9.83 1.74 -6.36
CA PRO A 185 -10.95 2.67 -6.48
C PRO A 185 -11.76 2.38 -7.75
N LYS A 186 -13.08 2.62 -7.65
CA LYS A 186 -14.06 2.54 -8.74
C LYS A 186 -14.92 3.81 -8.78
N TYR A 187 -15.71 3.99 -9.84
CA TYR A 187 -16.56 5.18 -10.01
C TYR A 187 -17.67 5.30 -8.96
N ASP A 188 -18.10 4.19 -8.39
CA ASP A 188 -19.13 4.05 -7.34
C ASP A 188 -18.53 3.95 -5.93
N ASN A 189 -17.21 3.79 -5.84
CA ASN A 189 -16.47 3.85 -4.60
C ASN A 189 -15.02 4.30 -4.86
N PRO A 190 -14.75 5.61 -4.82
CA PRO A 190 -13.43 6.17 -5.12
C PRO A 190 -12.42 5.95 -3.99
N GLU A 191 -12.84 5.40 -2.85
CA GLU A 191 -11.96 5.12 -1.72
C GLU A 191 -11.08 3.90 -1.97
N THR A 192 -9.92 3.92 -1.32
CA THR A 192 -9.07 2.76 -1.20
C THR A 192 -8.74 2.43 0.25
N GLU A 193 -8.52 1.15 0.52
CA GLU A 193 -8.02 0.64 1.78
C GLU A 193 -6.99 -0.45 1.46
N CYS A 194 -5.95 -0.57 2.27
CA CYS A 194 -4.96 -1.62 2.12
C CYS A 194 -4.61 -2.31 3.43
N ILE A 195 -4.20 -3.56 3.32
CA ILE A 195 -3.68 -4.38 4.39
C ILE A 195 -2.22 -4.69 4.06
N ILE A 196 -1.32 -4.34 4.97
CA ILE A 196 0.10 -4.69 4.87
C ILE A 196 0.38 -5.86 5.81
N TYR A 197 0.91 -6.93 5.25
CA TYR A 197 1.30 -8.17 5.93
C TYR A 197 2.80 -8.19 6.14
N PHE A 198 3.22 -8.60 7.33
CA PHE A 198 4.63 -8.75 7.68
C PHE A 198 4.93 -10.19 8.09
N ASN A 199 5.95 -10.79 7.48
CA ASN A 199 6.57 -12.03 7.93
C ASN A 199 7.98 -11.79 8.53
N THR A 200 8.29 -10.52 8.80
CA THR A 200 9.53 -10.13 9.47
C THR A 200 9.52 -10.57 10.93
N LEU A 201 10.67 -10.98 11.47
CA LEU A 201 10.78 -11.49 12.85
C LEU A 201 10.15 -10.56 13.92
N LYS A 202 10.24 -9.24 13.73
CA LYS A 202 9.78 -8.21 14.68
C LYS A 202 8.30 -7.86 14.57
N ALA A 203 7.65 -8.23 13.47
CA ALA A 203 6.26 -7.90 13.20
C ALA A 203 5.50 -9.10 12.59
N ARG A 204 5.97 -10.33 12.87
CA ARG A 204 5.35 -11.55 12.36
C ARG A 204 3.89 -11.61 12.79
N ASP A 205 3.02 -11.97 11.86
CA ASP A 205 1.55 -12.02 12.02
C ASP A 205 0.86 -10.66 12.27
N CYS A 206 1.60 -9.56 12.24
CA CYS A 206 0.98 -8.23 12.26
C CYS A 206 0.36 -7.94 10.89
N MET A 207 -0.91 -7.55 10.91
CA MET A 207 -1.63 -6.98 9.77
C MET A 207 -1.94 -5.51 10.09
N LEU A 208 -1.45 -4.60 9.25
CA LEU A 208 -1.76 -3.18 9.38
C LEU A 208 -2.74 -2.77 8.30
N ILE A 209 -3.91 -2.32 8.72
CA ILE A 209 -4.95 -1.77 7.85
C ILE A 209 -4.76 -0.26 7.76
N LEU A 210 -4.66 0.26 6.54
CA LEU A 210 -4.54 1.69 6.26
C LEU A 210 -5.76 2.15 5.46
N ASP A 211 -6.31 3.28 5.85
CA ASP A 211 -7.42 3.94 5.18
C ASP A 211 -6.94 4.81 4.00
N ASN A 212 -7.91 5.32 3.23
CA ASN A 212 -7.69 6.15 2.05
C ASN A 212 -6.74 7.31 2.33
N LYS A 213 -6.98 8.07 3.41
CA LYS A 213 -6.20 9.26 3.74
C LYS A 213 -4.76 8.92 4.12
N ILE A 214 -4.54 7.89 4.94
CA ILE A 214 -3.19 7.45 5.32
C ILE A 214 -2.43 6.95 4.09
N ILE A 215 -3.10 6.21 3.19
CA ILE A 215 -2.48 5.74 1.95
C ILE A 215 -2.00 6.92 1.12
N LEU A 216 -2.87 7.88 0.83
CA LEU A 216 -2.57 8.97 -0.10
C LEU A 216 -1.63 10.02 0.50
N CYS A 217 -1.79 10.36 1.79
CA CYS A 217 -0.98 11.41 2.44
C CYS A 217 0.34 10.90 3.05
N GLN A 218 0.47 9.60 3.32
CA GLN A 218 1.67 9.04 3.96
C GLN A 218 2.32 7.94 3.14
N LEU A 219 1.56 6.92 2.72
CA LEU A 219 2.14 5.76 2.05
C LEU A 219 2.66 6.14 0.65
N PHE A 220 1.91 6.97 -0.07
CA PHE A 220 2.24 7.47 -1.41
C PHE A 220 3.06 8.77 -1.40
N ASP A 221 3.43 9.29 -0.24
CA ASP A 221 4.32 10.44 -0.19
C ASP A 221 5.76 10.02 -0.53
N GLY A 222 6.34 10.69 -1.52
CA GLY A 222 7.68 10.37 -2.05
C GLY A 222 7.75 9.11 -2.91
N LEU A 223 6.66 8.72 -3.59
CA LEU A 223 6.65 7.59 -4.53
C LEU A 223 7.86 7.59 -5.48
N PHE A 224 8.33 6.37 -5.80
CA PHE A 224 9.44 6.13 -6.74
C PHE A 224 10.79 6.75 -6.36
N THR A 225 10.96 7.15 -5.08
CA THR A 225 12.24 7.62 -4.56
C THR A 225 12.93 6.54 -3.74
N ASP A 226 14.26 6.53 -3.78
CA ASP A 226 15.05 5.67 -2.91
C ASP A 226 14.89 6.13 -1.44
N PRO A 227 14.53 5.22 -0.51
CA PRO A 227 14.34 5.56 0.90
C PRO A 227 15.56 6.20 1.56
N ILE A 228 16.78 6.02 1.03
CA ILE A 228 17.99 6.67 1.56
C ILE A 228 17.93 8.20 1.49
N TYR A 229 17.06 8.79 0.67
CA TYR A 229 16.93 10.25 0.58
C TYR A 229 15.98 10.83 1.64
N GLY A 230 15.28 9.97 2.40
CA GLY A 230 14.33 10.39 3.43
C GLY A 230 13.14 11.19 2.88
N THR A 231 12.75 10.91 1.64
CA THR A 231 11.60 11.52 0.94
C THR A 231 10.34 10.66 1.06
N ARG A 232 10.46 9.38 1.42
CA ARG A 232 9.33 8.47 1.66
C ARG A 232 8.57 8.87 2.92
N GLY A 233 7.28 9.19 2.82
CA GLY A 233 6.48 9.68 3.96
C GLY A 233 6.31 8.68 5.12
N PHE A 234 6.46 7.39 4.84
CA PHE A 234 6.47 6.33 5.85
C PHE A 234 7.84 6.09 6.50
N VAL A 235 8.91 6.77 6.07
CA VAL A 235 10.25 6.66 6.68
C VAL A 235 10.48 7.81 7.66
N GLU A 236 10.38 7.52 8.95
CA GLU A 236 10.54 8.49 10.04
C GLU A 236 12.01 8.57 10.49
N VAL A 237 12.58 9.77 10.39
CA VAL A 237 13.97 10.10 10.75
C VAL A 237 14.00 11.15 11.87
N ALA A 238 14.91 11.00 12.83
CA ALA A 238 15.09 12.00 13.88
C ALA A 238 15.50 13.37 13.29
N PRO A 239 14.86 14.50 13.68
CA PRO A 239 15.10 15.82 13.10
C PRO A 239 16.56 16.30 13.15
N SER A 240 17.33 15.85 14.15
CA SER A 240 18.74 16.22 14.32
C SER A 240 19.67 15.66 13.24
N LYS A 241 19.26 14.59 12.53
CA LYS A 241 20.08 13.93 11.51
C LYS A 241 19.84 14.43 10.07
N LEU A 242 18.78 15.21 9.85
CA LEU A 242 18.40 15.69 8.51
C LEU A 242 19.15 16.94 8.05
N LYS A 243 19.90 17.61 8.93
CA LYS A 243 20.38 18.98 8.66
C LYS A 243 21.55 19.08 7.68
N ASN A 244 22.35 18.01 7.45
CA ASN A 244 23.62 18.10 6.70
C ASN A 244 23.96 16.85 5.85
N GLN A 245 23.02 15.94 5.58
CA GLN A 245 23.31 14.72 4.81
C GLN A 245 22.24 14.50 3.72
N ASP A 246 22.68 14.27 2.48
CA ASP A 246 21.81 13.86 1.37
C ASP A 246 21.25 12.44 1.56
N PHE A 247 21.92 11.65 2.39
CA PHE A 247 21.59 10.24 2.67
C PHE A 247 21.27 10.04 4.15
N ILE A 248 20.24 9.26 4.44
CA ILE A 248 19.87 8.83 5.78
C ILE A 248 20.37 7.41 6.07
N ASP A 249 20.78 7.16 7.31
CA ASP A 249 21.13 5.81 7.76
C ASP A 249 19.87 4.99 8.05
N LEU A 250 19.49 4.14 7.09
CA LEU A 250 18.33 3.25 7.18
C LEU A 250 18.39 2.24 8.33
N ASN A 251 19.53 1.98 8.96
CA ASN A 251 19.57 1.10 10.15
C ASN A 251 18.91 1.73 11.39
N ASN A 252 18.74 3.06 11.37
CA ASN A 252 18.29 3.87 12.50
C ASN A 252 16.96 4.59 12.25
N VAL A 253 16.23 4.21 11.19
CA VAL A 253 14.91 4.77 10.90
C VAL A 253 13.81 3.94 11.53
N LYS A 254 12.63 4.55 11.68
CA LYS A 254 11.39 3.85 12.01
C LYS A 254 10.45 3.94 10.81
N VAL A 255 9.81 2.84 10.47
CA VAL A 255 8.74 2.83 9.46
C VAL A 255 7.44 3.17 10.16
N ARG A 256 6.84 4.30 9.80
CA ARG A 256 5.58 4.78 10.35
C ARG A 256 4.44 4.45 9.38
N LEU A 257 3.46 3.69 9.86
CA LEU A 257 2.26 3.31 9.11
C LEU A 257 1.05 3.67 9.96
N GLY A 258 0.39 4.77 9.59
CA GLY A 258 -0.62 5.43 10.42
C GLY A 258 -0.03 5.88 11.76
N ASN A 259 -0.59 5.35 12.85
CA ASN A 259 -0.13 5.60 14.21
C ASN A 259 0.89 4.57 14.73
N ASN A 260 1.21 3.56 13.92
CA ASN A 260 2.15 2.50 14.28
C ASN A 260 3.56 2.83 13.82
N ARG A 261 4.56 2.34 14.56
CA ARG A 261 5.99 2.50 14.25
C ARG A 261 6.70 1.17 14.40
N ILE A 262 7.29 0.70 13.32
CA ILE A 262 7.96 -0.61 13.26
C ILE A 262 9.41 -0.41 12.82
N LYS A 263 10.33 -1.20 13.36
CA LYS A 263 11.71 -1.28 12.88
C LYS A 263 11.83 -2.43 11.89
N LEU A 264 12.14 -2.10 10.64
CA LEU A 264 12.38 -3.07 9.56
C LEU A 264 13.88 -3.16 9.24
N SER A 265 14.28 -4.25 8.58
CA SER A 265 15.62 -4.34 7.99
C SER A 265 15.73 -3.43 6.76
N ILE A 266 16.94 -3.10 6.32
CA ILE A 266 17.14 -2.30 5.10
C ILE A 266 16.48 -2.96 3.89
N GLU A 267 16.66 -4.28 3.75
CA GLU A 267 16.07 -5.07 2.68
C GLU A 267 14.54 -4.98 2.70
N ASP A 268 13.92 -5.15 3.86
CA ASP A 268 12.47 -5.04 4.03
C ASP A 268 11.95 -3.62 3.73
N ILE A 269 12.72 -2.56 4.03
CA ILE A 269 12.35 -1.19 3.65
C ILE A 269 12.30 -1.05 2.12
N TYR A 270 13.26 -1.61 1.38
CA TYR A 270 13.24 -1.60 -0.08
C TYR A 270 12.10 -2.45 -0.65
N VAL A 271 11.83 -3.62 -0.07
CA VAL A 271 10.68 -4.45 -0.46
C VAL A 271 9.36 -3.70 -0.23
N LEU A 272 9.23 -2.99 0.90
CA LEU A 272 8.05 -2.16 1.16
C LEU A 272 7.88 -1.07 0.10
N CYS A 273 8.98 -0.40 -0.29
CA CYS A 273 8.95 0.59 -1.36
C CYS A 273 8.46 -0.01 -2.69
N ASP A 274 8.97 -1.19 -3.07
CA ASP A 274 8.58 -1.89 -4.30
C ASP A 274 7.09 -2.27 -4.31
N VAL A 275 6.61 -2.81 -3.19
CA VAL A 275 5.21 -3.21 -3.04
C VAL A 275 4.27 -1.99 -3.08
N VAL A 276 4.66 -0.90 -2.42
CA VAL A 276 3.92 0.37 -2.40
C VAL A 276 3.92 1.05 -3.77
N ASP A 277 5.06 1.09 -4.47
CA ASP A 277 5.16 1.72 -5.78
C ASP A 277 4.30 0.99 -6.82
N SER A 278 4.30 -0.35 -6.82
CA SER A 278 3.41 -1.13 -7.69
C SER A 278 1.94 -0.91 -7.38
N TYR A 279 1.58 -0.82 -6.10
CA TYR A 279 0.23 -0.49 -5.70
C TYR A 279 -0.18 0.91 -6.17
N ALA A 280 0.67 1.91 -5.99
CA ALA A 280 0.41 3.28 -6.43
C ALA A 280 0.21 3.39 -7.95
N ILE A 281 0.97 2.64 -8.75
CA ILE A 281 0.76 2.58 -10.20
C ILE A 281 -0.67 2.13 -10.52
N LYS A 282 -1.14 1.04 -9.90
CA LYS A 282 -2.50 0.51 -10.10
C LYS A 282 -3.58 1.45 -9.60
N TYR A 283 -3.36 2.08 -8.46
CA TYR A 283 -4.25 3.13 -7.95
C TYR A 283 -4.40 4.30 -8.95
N LEU A 284 -3.28 4.85 -9.44
CA LEU A 284 -3.27 5.99 -10.36
C LEU A 284 -3.90 5.65 -11.72
N GLU A 285 -3.69 4.43 -12.22
CA GLU A 285 -4.36 3.90 -13.42
C GLU A 285 -5.89 3.89 -13.23
N CYS A 286 -6.39 3.34 -12.12
CA CYS A 286 -7.82 3.27 -11.82
C CYS A 286 -8.45 4.67 -11.67
N VAL A 287 -7.82 5.57 -10.90
CA VAL A 287 -8.32 6.93 -10.72
C VAL A 287 -8.36 7.71 -12.03
N THR A 288 -7.32 7.57 -12.87
CA THR A 288 -7.31 8.22 -14.18
C THR A 288 -8.45 7.69 -15.05
N ALA A 289 -8.71 6.38 -15.04
CA ALA A 289 -9.83 5.78 -15.78
C ALA A 289 -11.20 6.30 -15.29
N ILE A 290 -11.37 6.50 -13.98
CA ILE A 290 -12.56 7.12 -13.40
C ILE A 290 -12.71 8.56 -13.90
N GLU A 291 -11.66 9.37 -13.81
CA GLU A 291 -11.70 10.77 -14.24
C GLU A 291 -11.99 10.92 -15.75
N ASP A 292 -11.43 10.04 -16.57
CA ASP A 292 -11.63 10.04 -18.01
C ASP A 292 -13.05 9.60 -18.39
N THR A 293 -13.61 8.62 -17.68
CA THR A 293 -14.98 8.12 -17.86
C THR A 293 -16.00 9.17 -17.44
N LEU A 294 -15.82 9.75 -16.26
CA LEU A 294 -16.73 10.72 -15.67
C LEU A 294 -16.48 12.16 -16.13
N LYS A 295 -15.42 12.41 -16.90
CA LYS A 295 -14.96 13.75 -17.28
C LYS A 295 -14.86 14.68 -16.07
N SER A 296 -14.32 14.13 -14.97
CA SER A 296 -14.32 14.77 -13.65
C SER A 296 -12.99 15.43 -13.28
N TYR A 297 -11.98 15.39 -14.16
CA TYR A 297 -10.62 15.86 -13.89
C TYR A 297 -10.57 17.29 -13.33
N SER A 298 -11.37 18.23 -13.86
CA SER A 298 -11.38 19.63 -13.40
C SER A 298 -12.26 19.92 -12.17
N PHE A 299 -12.99 18.93 -11.67
CA PHE A 299 -13.98 19.11 -10.61
C PHE A 299 -13.48 18.48 -9.31
N PRO A 300 -13.37 19.23 -8.21
CA PRO A 300 -13.04 18.67 -6.90
C PRO A 300 -14.10 17.66 -6.44
N LEU A 301 -13.68 16.71 -5.61
CA LEU A 301 -14.59 15.80 -4.93
C LEU A 301 -15.26 16.48 -3.73
N SER A 302 -16.47 16.04 -3.42
CA SER A 302 -17.11 16.29 -2.13
C SER A 302 -16.68 15.23 -1.10
N LYS A 303 -16.87 15.51 0.19
CA LYS A 303 -16.79 14.48 1.23
C LYS A 303 -17.90 13.43 1.10
N ARG A 304 -19.02 13.76 0.46
CA ARG A 304 -20.01 12.75 0.12
C ARG A 304 -19.45 11.86 -0.99
N ARG A 305 -19.54 10.55 -0.80
CA ARG A 305 -19.11 9.58 -1.81
C ARG A 305 -19.79 9.86 -3.15
N ASN A 306 -19.06 9.66 -4.24
CA ASN A 306 -19.53 9.83 -5.62
C ASN A 306 -20.02 11.24 -5.99
N ASN A 307 -19.75 12.25 -5.15
CA ASN A 307 -20.17 13.62 -5.38
C ASN A 307 -19.00 14.50 -5.85
N TYR A 308 -19.30 15.37 -6.82
CA TYR A 308 -18.35 16.32 -7.40
C TYR A 308 -18.85 17.76 -7.19
N LYS A 309 -17.97 18.64 -6.71
CA LYS A 309 -18.28 20.07 -6.53
C LYS A 309 -18.36 20.75 -7.89
N LEU A 310 -19.47 21.41 -8.17
CA LEU A 310 -19.75 22.03 -9.46
C LEU A 310 -19.66 23.55 -9.46
N ILE A 311 -20.31 24.21 -8.49
CA ILE A 311 -20.45 25.67 -8.44
C ILE A 311 -20.94 26.13 -7.06
N ASN A 312 -20.49 27.29 -6.60
CA ASN A 312 -21.03 27.96 -5.41
C ASN A 312 -22.16 28.93 -5.79
N LEU A 313 -23.21 28.96 -4.98
CA LEU A 313 -24.36 29.85 -5.14
C LEU A 313 -24.75 30.45 -3.80
N SER A 314 -25.39 31.61 -3.81
CA SER A 314 -26.09 32.06 -2.62
C SER A 314 -27.27 31.12 -2.32
N TYR A 315 -27.60 30.94 -1.04
CA TYR A 315 -28.78 30.15 -0.64
C TYR A 315 -30.06 30.58 -1.36
N ASN A 316 -30.24 31.89 -1.58
CA ASN A 316 -31.40 32.43 -2.28
C ASN A 316 -31.46 32.02 -3.76
N GLU A 317 -30.33 31.97 -4.45
CA GLU A 317 -30.26 31.50 -5.84
C GLU A 317 -30.58 30.01 -5.91
N TRP A 318 -30.00 29.20 -5.02
CA TRP A 318 -30.34 27.78 -4.91
C TRP A 318 -31.83 27.53 -4.67
N ARG A 319 -32.42 28.24 -3.70
CA ARG A 319 -33.86 28.14 -3.40
C ARG A 319 -34.73 28.42 -4.62
N LYS A 320 -34.40 29.42 -5.43
CA LYS A 320 -35.13 29.70 -6.68
C LYS A 320 -35.04 28.54 -7.67
N ILE A 321 -33.88 27.87 -7.76
CA ILE A 321 -33.68 26.71 -8.65
C ILE A 321 -34.49 25.51 -8.14
N VAL A 322 -34.48 25.23 -6.84
CA VAL A 322 -35.31 24.17 -6.24
C VAL A 322 -36.81 24.48 -6.42
N ASP A 323 -37.25 25.71 -6.17
CA ASP A 323 -38.65 26.08 -6.38
C ASP A 323 -39.06 25.97 -7.86
N TYR A 324 -38.13 26.22 -8.79
CA TYR A 324 -38.36 26.02 -10.22
C TYR A 324 -38.48 24.54 -10.58
N SER A 325 -37.60 23.67 -10.07
CA SER A 325 -37.67 22.23 -10.34
C SER A 325 -38.97 21.62 -9.80
N MET A 326 -39.42 22.06 -8.62
CA MET A 326 -40.69 21.61 -8.04
C MET A 326 -41.92 22.00 -8.87
N LYS A 327 -41.90 23.20 -9.48
CA LYS A 327 -42.98 23.69 -10.36
C LYS A 327 -43.02 22.96 -11.70
N HIS A 328 -41.86 22.50 -12.18
CA HIS A 328 -41.72 21.75 -13.42
C HIS A 328 -41.52 20.25 -13.13
N ASP A 329 -42.27 19.74 -12.17
CA ASP A 329 -42.33 18.31 -11.90
C ASP A 329 -42.90 17.55 -13.12
N ILE A 330 -42.33 16.38 -13.41
CA ILE A 330 -42.60 15.54 -14.60
C ILE A 330 -44.09 15.17 -14.76
N ASP A 331 -44.83 15.09 -13.66
CA ASP A 331 -46.25 14.75 -13.65
C ASP A 331 -47.17 15.97 -13.68
N SER A 332 -46.59 17.18 -13.59
CA SER A 332 -47.31 18.45 -13.47
C SER A 332 -47.46 19.22 -14.78
N GLY A 333 -46.85 18.75 -15.88
CA GLY A 333 -46.98 19.36 -17.20
C GLY A 333 -46.12 18.72 -18.29
N ASN A 334 -46.09 19.34 -19.48
CA ASN A 334 -45.54 18.72 -20.70
C ASN A 334 -44.53 19.61 -21.47
N SER A 335 -44.02 20.68 -20.85
CA SER A 335 -42.96 21.48 -21.49
C SER A 335 -41.60 20.77 -21.40
N GLU A 336 -40.61 21.21 -22.19
CA GLU A 336 -39.22 20.70 -22.16
C GLU A 336 -38.57 20.74 -20.77
N TRP A 337 -39.11 21.54 -19.84
CA TRP A 337 -38.58 21.69 -18.48
C TRP A 337 -39.28 20.79 -17.47
N HIS A 338 -40.39 20.13 -17.83
CA HIS A 338 -41.07 19.15 -16.97
C HIS A 338 -40.29 17.84 -16.98
N ILE A 339 -39.06 17.88 -16.45
CA ILE A 339 -38.08 16.80 -16.43
C ILE A 339 -37.49 16.63 -15.02
N PHE A 340 -38.24 17.03 -14.00
CA PHE A 340 -37.83 16.92 -12.60
C PHE A 340 -38.71 15.95 -11.85
N ASP A 341 -38.09 15.12 -11.02
CA ASP A 341 -38.79 14.33 -10.01
C ASP A 341 -38.79 15.14 -8.69
N ARG A 342 -39.97 15.61 -8.27
CA ARG A 342 -40.13 16.57 -7.18
C ARG A 342 -39.42 16.15 -5.89
N ASN A 343 -38.60 17.06 -5.35
CA ASN A 343 -38.00 16.96 -4.03
C ASN A 343 -37.76 18.37 -3.46
N TYR A 344 -37.91 18.54 -2.14
CA TYR A 344 -37.80 19.83 -1.47
C TYR A 344 -36.36 20.23 -1.09
N HIS A 345 -35.42 19.28 -1.18
CA HIS A 345 -34.07 19.43 -0.64
C HIS A 345 -32.99 19.41 -1.72
N TYR A 346 -33.19 18.65 -2.79
CA TYR A 346 -32.23 18.48 -3.89
C TYR A 346 -32.95 18.34 -5.24
N ILE A 347 -32.20 18.43 -6.33
CA ILE A 347 -32.77 18.40 -7.69
C ILE A 347 -32.51 17.03 -8.31
N LYS A 348 -33.56 16.38 -8.80
CA LYS A 348 -33.49 15.13 -9.57
C LYS A 348 -33.95 15.38 -10.99
N VAL A 349 -33.08 15.17 -11.97
CA VAL A 349 -33.44 15.23 -13.39
C VAL A 349 -33.86 13.84 -13.85
N TYR A 350 -35.10 13.72 -14.33
CA TYR A 350 -35.76 12.46 -14.62
C TYR A 350 -36.73 12.59 -15.79
N THR A 351 -36.73 11.59 -16.66
CA THR A 351 -37.63 11.51 -17.82
C THR A 351 -38.42 10.20 -17.78
N ASN A 352 -39.76 10.27 -17.76
CA ASN A 352 -40.67 9.08 -17.78
C ASN A 352 -41.49 8.92 -19.06
N LYS A 353 -41.32 9.81 -20.03
CA LYS A 353 -42.03 9.83 -21.33
C LYS A 353 -41.01 10.07 -22.45
N SER A 354 -41.40 9.83 -23.70
CA SER A 354 -40.54 10.16 -24.85
C SER A 354 -40.14 11.64 -24.83
N HIS A 355 -38.84 11.93 -24.73
CA HIS A 355 -38.29 13.28 -24.73
C HIS A 355 -37.30 13.44 -25.88
N GLU A 356 -37.22 14.63 -26.48
CA GLU A 356 -36.40 14.85 -27.68
C GLU A 356 -34.89 14.74 -27.39
N LYS A 357 -34.47 15.17 -26.19
CA LYS A 357 -33.06 15.17 -25.76
C LYS A 357 -32.63 13.97 -24.93
N TYR A 358 -33.54 13.33 -24.21
CA TYR A 358 -33.21 12.40 -23.13
C TYR A 358 -34.00 11.11 -23.22
N ASP A 359 -33.34 10.01 -22.85
CA ASP A 359 -33.97 8.70 -22.78
C ASP A 359 -34.74 8.55 -21.46
N LEU A 360 -35.48 7.44 -21.29
CA LEU A 360 -36.21 7.18 -20.06
C LEU A 360 -35.25 6.88 -18.89
N GLY A 361 -35.49 7.49 -17.74
CA GLY A 361 -34.72 7.25 -16.52
C GLY A 361 -34.23 8.51 -15.82
N TYR A 362 -33.43 8.32 -14.77
CA TYR A 362 -32.73 9.41 -14.10
C TYR A 362 -31.47 9.79 -14.86
N HIS A 363 -31.14 11.09 -14.85
CA HIS A 363 -30.01 11.65 -15.57
C HIS A 363 -28.96 12.27 -14.66
N ALA A 364 -29.40 13.00 -13.62
CA ALA A 364 -28.51 13.71 -12.71
C ALA A 364 -29.18 14.07 -11.38
N PHE A 365 -28.37 14.12 -10.32
CA PHE A 365 -28.75 14.50 -8.97
C PHE A 365 -27.87 15.67 -8.53
N TYR A 366 -28.50 16.76 -8.09
CA TYR A 366 -27.77 17.94 -7.59
C TYR A 366 -28.12 18.23 -6.14
N HIS A 367 -27.10 18.27 -5.29
CA HIS A 367 -27.22 18.54 -3.86
C HIS A 367 -26.66 19.91 -3.50
N ALA A 368 -27.05 20.39 -2.31
CA ALA A 368 -26.43 21.53 -1.68
C ALA A 368 -25.64 21.08 -0.46
N GLU A 369 -24.41 21.54 -0.36
CA GLU A 369 -23.50 21.34 0.77
C GLU A 369 -23.07 22.70 1.32
N PHE A 370 -22.85 22.79 2.63
CA PHE A 370 -22.24 23.99 3.20
C PHE A 370 -20.76 23.99 2.87
N SER A 371 -20.26 25.12 2.36
CA SER A 371 -18.83 25.24 2.08
C SER A 371 -18.06 25.32 3.41
N GLU A 372 -17.29 24.28 3.75
CA GLU A 372 -16.37 24.31 4.89
C GLU A 372 -15.20 25.29 4.67
N GLU A 373 -14.94 25.70 3.42
CA GLU A 373 -13.87 26.63 3.02
C GLU A 373 -14.17 28.09 3.41
N MET A 374 -15.28 28.35 4.09
CA MET A 374 -15.69 29.66 4.61
C MET A 374 -14.66 30.34 5.53
N VAL A 375 -13.79 29.56 6.19
CA VAL A 375 -12.75 30.13 7.08
C VAL A 375 -11.59 30.71 6.28
N LEU A 376 -11.35 30.22 5.05
CA LEU A 376 -10.17 30.57 4.24
C LEU A 376 -10.46 31.62 3.17
N ASN A 377 -11.73 31.87 2.84
CA ASN A 377 -12.14 32.79 1.80
C ASN A 377 -13.07 33.89 2.34
N PRO A 378 -12.56 35.10 2.62
CA PRO A 378 -13.34 36.18 3.24
C PRO A 378 -14.47 36.75 2.36
N GLU A 379 -14.54 36.37 1.08
CA GLU A 379 -15.62 36.75 0.17
C GLU A 379 -16.86 35.84 0.25
N LEU A 380 -16.74 34.64 0.84
CA LEU A 380 -17.86 33.73 1.07
C LEU A 380 -18.59 34.12 2.35
N VAL A 381 -19.91 34.28 2.28
CA VAL A 381 -20.76 34.57 3.44
C VAL A 381 -21.25 33.24 4.02
N SER A 382 -21.56 33.18 5.32
CA SER A 382 -22.19 32.03 6.02
C SER A 382 -23.52 31.50 5.42
N LYS A 383 -23.96 32.05 4.28
CA LYS A 383 -25.18 31.71 3.54
C LYS A 383 -24.91 31.15 2.14
N ASP A 384 -23.64 31.00 1.74
CA ASP A 384 -23.28 30.44 0.44
C ASP A 384 -23.23 28.92 0.50
N ILE A 385 -23.72 28.26 -0.54
CA ILE A 385 -23.80 26.82 -0.67
C ILE A 385 -22.91 26.34 -1.83
N CYS A 386 -22.35 25.15 -1.71
CA CYS A 386 -21.72 24.44 -2.81
C CYS A 386 -22.74 23.49 -3.44
N VAL A 387 -23.00 23.65 -4.74
CA VAL A 387 -23.80 22.69 -5.51
C VAL A 387 -22.89 21.54 -5.91
N THR A 388 -23.29 20.33 -5.54
CA THR A 388 -22.58 19.11 -5.89
C THR A 388 -23.42 18.23 -6.81
N PHE A 389 -22.77 17.51 -7.70
CA PHE A 389 -23.38 16.50 -8.57
C PHE A 389 -23.05 15.11 -8.04
N GLU A 390 -24.09 14.32 -7.79
CA GLU A 390 -23.99 12.90 -7.43
C GLU A 390 -24.06 12.06 -8.70
N PHE A 391 -23.07 11.19 -8.87
CA PHE A 391 -23.06 10.21 -9.92
C PHE A 391 -23.91 8.98 -9.55
N LEU A 392 -24.74 8.52 -10.48
CA LEU A 392 -25.69 7.43 -10.24
C LEU A 392 -25.00 6.06 -10.23
N GLU A 393 -25.08 5.36 -9.09
CA GLU A 393 -24.39 4.08 -8.84
C GLU A 393 -24.93 2.87 -9.63
N ASP A 394 -26.14 2.94 -10.22
CA ASP A 394 -26.81 1.81 -10.90
C ASP A 394 -26.24 1.53 -12.32
N LEU A 395 -24.91 1.59 -12.48
CA LEU A 395 -24.22 1.28 -13.73
C LEU A 395 -23.91 -0.20 -13.90
N ASP A 396 -23.75 -0.95 -12.82
CA ASP A 396 -23.48 -2.39 -12.91
C ASP A 396 -24.60 -3.14 -13.64
N SER A 397 -25.81 -2.59 -13.64
CA SER A 397 -26.96 -3.11 -14.40
C SER A 397 -27.06 -2.55 -15.83
N ARG A 398 -26.49 -1.37 -16.11
CA ARG A 398 -26.68 -0.62 -17.38
C ARG A 398 -25.44 -0.56 -18.28
N GLY A 399 -24.26 -0.87 -17.75
CA GLY A 399 -22.97 -0.77 -18.43
C GLY A 399 -22.46 0.67 -18.61
N LEU A 400 -21.15 0.81 -18.80
CA LEU A 400 -20.46 2.09 -19.02
C LEU A 400 -20.95 2.85 -20.27
N GLU A 401 -21.50 2.14 -21.25
CA GLU A 401 -22.07 2.74 -22.49
C GLU A 401 -23.26 3.66 -22.20
N SER A 402 -23.93 3.46 -21.06
CA SER A 402 -25.03 4.31 -20.62
C SER A 402 -24.59 5.69 -20.11
N ILE A 403 -23.28 5.92 -19.93
CA ILE A 403 -22.73 7.23 -19.54
C ILE A 403 -22.67 8.12 -20.78
N ASN A 404 -23.71 8.92 -21.00
CA ASN A 404 -23.83 9.81 -22.13
C ASN A 404 -24.85 10.93 -21.86
N LYS A 405 -24.97 11.89 -22.79
CA LYS A 405 -25.86 13.06 -22.63
C LYS A 405 -27.36 12.72 -22.61
N LYS A 406 -27.76 11.54 -23.11
CA LYS A 406 -29.17 11.13 -23.18
C LYS A 406 -29.61 10.32 -21.95
N GLN A 407 -28.71 9.56 -21.37
CA GLN A 407 -28.96 8.64 -20.26
C GLN A 407 -28.26 9.15 -19.00
N ASN A 408 -27.23 8.47 -18.50
CA ASN A 408 -26.54 8.84 -17.26
C ASN A 408 -25.50 9.94 -17.55
N TRP A 409 -25.68 11.14 -17.00
CA TRP A 409 -24.75 12.23 -17.25
C TRP A 409 -23.43 12.01 -16.54
N ASN A 410 -22.35 12.44 -17.20
CA ASN A 410 -21.04 12.61 -16.57
C ASN A 410 -20.93 14.01 -15.94
N VAL A 411 -19.87 14.26 -15.17
CA VAL A 411 -19.71 15.50 -14.38
C VAL A 411 -19.70 16.74 -15.27
N GLU A 412 -18.97 16.68 -16.39
CA GLU A 412 -18.91 17.80 -17.35
C GLU A 412 -20.28 18.09 -17.99
N THR A 413 -21.04 17.06 -18.36
CA THR A 413 -22.39 17.21 -18.93
C THR A 413 -23.33 17.83 -17.90
N ALA A 414 -23.30 17.33 -16.66
CA ALA A 414 -24.13 17.84 -15.57
C ALA A 414 -23.79 19.30 -15.24
N TYR A 415 -22.50 19.66 -15.20
CA TYR A 415 -22.05 21.04 -15.02
C TYR A 415 -22.54 21.95 -16.15
N ASN A 416 -22.31 21.55 -17.41
CA ASN A 416 -22.66 22.37 -18.56
C ASN A 416 -24.17 22.58 -18.67
N TRP A 417 -24.98 21.56 -18.41
CA TRP A 417 -26.43 21.69 -18.38
C TRP A 417 -26.90 22.62 -17.25
N PHE A 418 -26.36 22.42 -16.03
CA PHE A 418 -26.75 23.24 -14.88
C PHE A 418 -26.42 24.72 -15.09
N VAL A 419 -25.19 25.01 -15.53
CA VAL A 419 -24.66 26.38 -15.67
C VAL A 419 -25.14 27.07 -16.93
N ASN A 420 -25.25 26.38 -18.07
CA ASN A 420 -25.56 27.01 -19.35
C ASN A 420 -27.04 26.89 -19.76
N GLU A 421 -27.81 25.97 -19.18
CA GLU A 421 -29.23 25.78 -19.50
C GLU A 421 -30.12 26.17 -18.30
N LEU A 422 -29.99 25.49 -17.15
CA LEU A 422 -30.88 25.68 -16.01
C LEU A 422 -30.72 27.06 -15.35
N MET A 423 -29.50 27.44 -14.99
CA MET A 423 -29.26 28.71 -14.30
C MET A 423 -29.74 29.94 -15.11
N PRO A 424 -29.45 30.07 -16.42
CA PRO A 424 -29.98 31.17 -17.22
C PRO A 424 -31.51 31.18 -17.28
N LYS A 425 -32.13 30.00 -17.37
CA LYS A 425 -33.60 29.87 -17.39
C LYS A 425 -34.24 30.35 -16.10
N VAL A 426 -33.68 29.99 -14.94
CA VAL A 426 -34.26 30.30 -13.63
C VAL A 426 -33.88 31.69 -13.13
N LEU A 427 -32.61 32.06 -13.28
CA LEU A 427 -32.05 33.28 -12.68
C LEU A 427 -32.01 34.46 -13.67
N GLY A 428 -32.30 34.23 -14.95
CA GLY A 428 -32.29 35.27 -15.99
C GLY A 428 -30.89 35.81 -16.33
N ARG A 429 -29.83 35.14 -15.85
CA ARG A 429 -28.43 35.51 -16.12
C ARG A 429 -27.87 34.58 -17.19
N SER A 430 -27.67 35.10 -18.40
CA SER A 430 -26.86 34.42 -19.42
C SER A 430 -25.39 34.44 -18.99
N VAL A 431 -24.71 33.29 -19.06
CA VAL A 431 -23.24 33.18 -19.01
C VAL A 431 -22.66 33.72 -20.30
N THR A 432 -22.85 35.01 -20.60
CA THR A 432 -22.13 35.60 -21.73
C THR A 432 -20.66 35.61 -21.40
N LYS A 433 -19.85 34.92 -22.22
CA LYS A 433 -18.42 35.19 -22.44
C LYS A 433 -18.25 36.68 -22.78
N ARG A 434 -18.32 37.58 -21.81
CA ARG A 434 -18.01 38.99 -22.02
C ARG A 434 -16.50 39.14 -22.01
N LYS A 435 -15.98 39.69 -23.10
CA LYS A 435 -14.59 40.11 -23.25
C LYS A 435 -14.14 40.85 -21.98
N LEU A 436 -13.02 40.40 -21.45
CA LEU A 436 -12.18 41.05 -20.44
C LEU A 436 -12.00 42.54 -20.79
N ASN A 437 -12.83 43.41 -20.20
CA ASN A 437 -12.45 44.77 -19.88
C ASN A 437 -12.43 44.84 -18.36
N LYS A 438 -11.27 45.22 -17.83
CA LYS A 438 -11.06 45.50 -16.41
C LYS A 438 -12.12 46.51 -15.95
N ASP A 439 -12.69 46.25 -14.78
CA ASP A 439 -13.51 47.17 -13.96
C ASP A 439 -15.04 47.04 -13.96
N GLN A 440 -15.62 45.85 -14.23
CA GLN A 440 -16.99 45.55 -13.76
C GLN A 440 -17.15 44.10 -13.28
N ASP A 441 -17.48 43.97 -11.99
CA ASP A 441 -18.00 42.82 -11.23
C ASP A 441 -18.35 41.56 -12.06
N ASN A 442 -17.40 40.64 -12.18
CA ASN A 442 -17.59 39.32 -12.76
C ASN A 442 -18.19 38.35 -11.72
N PHE A 443 -19.48 38.05 -11.85
CA PHE A 443 -20.18 37.02 -11.07
C PHE A 443 -19.49 35.63 -11.10
N PHE A 444 -18.69 35.34 -12.14
CA PHE A 444 -17.94 34.09 -12.29
C PHE A 444 -16.55 34.09 -11.64
N GLU A 445 -15.98 35.25 -11.31
CA GLU A 445 -14.74 35.34 -10.53
C GLU A 445 -14.99 35.04 -9.04
N ARG A 446 -16.22 35.27 -8.56
CA ARG A 446 -16.66 34.98 -7.18
C ARG A 446 -17.01 33.51 -6.92
N ASN A 447 -16.91 32.64 -7.93
CA ASN A 447 -17.22 31.23 -7.79
C ASN A 447 -15.99 30.46 -7.28
N VAL A 448 -15.65 30.73 -6.02
CA VAL A 448 -14.45 30.29 -5.31
C VAL A 448 -14.56 28.79 -4.95
N PHE A 449 -14.41 27.93 -5.94
CA PHE A 449 -13.70 26.66 -5.72
C PHE A 449 -12.56 26.62 -6.72
N GLU A 450 -11.36 26.31 -6.25
CA GLU A 450 -10.22 26.17 -7.13
C GLU A 450 -10.47 24.94 -8.01
N LYS A 451 -10.74 25.15 -9.30
CA LYS A 451 -10.78 24.04 -10.25
C LYS A 451 -9.48 23.26 -10.16
N VAL A 452 -9.57 21.96 -10.34
CA VAL A 452 -8.38 21.12 -10.42
C VAL A 452 -7.78 21.25 -11.82
N TYR A 453 -6.47 21.45 -11.89
CA TYR A 453 -5.75 21.62 -13.14
C TYR A 453 -4.65 20.58 -13.23
N TYR A 454 -4.61 19.86 -14.35
CA TYR A 454 -3.51 18.98 -14.70
C TYR A 454 -2.78 19.53 -15.92
N CYS A 455 -1.46 19.38 -15.93
CA CYS A 455 -0.60 19.73 -17.03
C CYS A 455 -0.90 18.86 -18.26
N LYS A 456 -1.09 17.55 -18.09
CA LYS A 456 -1.27 16.58 -19.20
C LYS A 456 -2.48 16.84 -20.10
N TYR A 457 -3.51 17.54 -19.61
CA TYR A 457 -4.73 17.83 -20.37
C TYR A 457 -4.69 19.18 -21.09
N LYS A 458 -3.61 19.97 -20.98
CA LYS A 458 -3.47 21.21 -21.75
C LYS A 458 -2.68 20.96 -23.02
N GLU A 459 -3.28 21.33 -24.14
CA GLU A 459 -2.54 21.46 -25.40
C GLU A 459 -1.65 22.70 -25.36
N VAL A 460 -0.36 22.52 -25.65
CA VAL A 460 0.63 23.61 -25.65
C VAL A 460 1.00 23.94 -27.09
N ASN A 461 0.39 24.99 -27.63
CA ASN A 461 0.59 25.40 -29.02
C ASN A 461 1.37 26.72 -29.14
N CYS A 462 1.43 27.51 -28.06
CA CYS A 462 2.12 28.78 -28.04
C CYS A 462 2.77 29.10 -26.69
N ALA A 463 3.58 30.16 -26.65
CA ALA A 463 4.24 30.62 -25.43
C ALA A 463 3.26 30.96 -24.29
N LYS A 464 2.02 31.35 -24.61
CA LYS A 464 0.97 31.59 -23.61
C LYS A 464 0.55 30.27 -22.93
N ASP A 465 0.33 29.22 -23.70
CA ASP A 465 -0.07 27.91 -23.15
C ASP A 465 1.07 27.33 -22.30
N LEU A 466 2.32 27.52 -22.73
CA LEU A 466 3.50 27.15 -21.96
C LEU A 466 3.58 27.93 -20.64
N TYR A 467 3.35 29.25 -20.67
CA TYR A 467 3.29 30.06 -19.45
C TYR A 467 2.27 29.51 -18.45
N GLU A 468 1.10 29.08 -18.93
CA GLU A 468 0.08 28.51 -18.06
C GLU A 468 0.54 27.19 -17.41
N ILE A 469 1.23 26.31 -18.14
CA ILE A 469 1.80 25.07 -17.58
C ILE A 469 2.86 25.37 -16.53
N VAL A 470 3.82 26.24 -16.85
CA VAL A 470 4.90 26.65 -15.94
C VAL A 470 4.30 27.31 -14.69
N SER A 471 3.17 28.03 -14.82
CA SER A 471 2.47 28.66 -13.70
C SER A 471 1.83 27.64 -12.76
N LEU A 472 1.25 26.56 -13.29
CA LEU A 472 0.69 25.48 -12.48
C LEU A 472 1.78 24.81 -11.64
N ILE A 473 2.89 24.45 -12.28
CA ILE A 473 4.04 23.85 -11.62
C ILE A 473 4.59 24.78 -10.52
N GLN A 474 4.81 26.05 -10.84
CA GLN A 474 5.30 27.04 -9.88
C GLN A 474 4.36 27.21 -8.69
N ARG A 475 3.05 27.32 -8.93
CA ARG A 475 2.04 27.46 -7.88
C ARG A 475 2.08 26.28 -6.92
N TYR A 476 2.19 25.05 -7.45
CA TYR A 476 2.30 23.84 -6.61
C TYR A 476 3.50 23.91 -5.67
N PHE A 477 4.69 24.24 -6.16
CA PHE A 477 5.87 24.36 -5.31
C PHE A 477 5.80 25.54 -4.33
N HIS A 478 5.08 26.61 -4.70
CA HIS A 478 4.85 27.75 -3.83
C HIS A 478 3.96 27.41 -2.63
N VAL A 479 2.89 26.62 -2.83
CA VAL A 479 2.00 26.18 -1.74
C VAL A 479 2.60 25.05 -0.90
N ASN A 480 3.56 24.29 -1.47
CA ASN A 480 4.28 23.20 -0.80
C ASN A 480 5.79 23.50 -0.57
N PRO A 481 6.17 24.63 0.08
CA PRO A 481 7.55 25.09 0.11
C PRO A 481 8.49 24.21 0.96
N HIS A 482 7.94 23.47 1.92
CA HIS A 482 8.71 22.64 2.85
C HIS A 482 8.74 21.16 2.48
N LYS A 483 7.93 20.73 1.50
CA LYS A 483 7.96 19.36 0.99
C LYS A 483 9.29 19.10 0.29
N ARG A 484 9.88 17.93 0.51
CA ARG A 484 11.19 17.55 -0.03
C ARG A 484 11.03 16.69 -1.27
N TYR A 485 11.81 16.99 -2.30
CA TYR A 485 11.78 16.29 -3.57
C TYR A 485 13.19 15.85 -3.94
N ARG A 486 13.30 14.60 -4.40
CA ARG A 486 14.51 14.12 -5.04
C ARG A 486 14.46 14.51 -6.51
N ILE A 487 15.42 15.30 -6.97
CA ILE A 487 15.49 15.76 -8.37
C ILE A 487 16.83 15.32 -8.94
N ARG A 488 16.79 14.65 -10.10
CA ARG A 488 18.02 14.20 -10.77
C ARG A 488 18.65 15.36 -11.50
N LYS A 489 19.97 15.28 -11.67
CA LYS A 489 20.77 16.24 -12.45
C LYS A 489 20.13 16.54 -13.80
N GLN A 490 19.72 15.51 -14.54
CA GLN A 490 19.11 15.68 -15.87
C GLN A 490 17.81 16.51 -15.86
N ASP A 491 17.00 16.39 -14.80
CA ASP A 491 15.72 17.10 -14.71
C ASP A 491 15.97 18.60 -14.40
N PHE A 492 16.98 18.91 -13.58
CA PHE A 492 17.44 20.29 -13.42
C PHE A 492 18.04 20.87 -14.69
N LEU A 493 18.90 20.10 -15.38
CA LEU A 493 19.51 20.51 -16.64
C LEU A 493 18.44 20.91 -17.65
N GLY A 494 17.34 20.14 -17.74
CA GLY A 494 16.18 20.48 -18.56
C GLY A 494 15.65 21.90 -18.27
N ILE A 495 15.38 22.23 -17.01
CA ILE A 495 14.85 23.57 -16.67
C ILE A 495 15.85 24.68 -16.98
N TYR A 496 17.12 24.53 -16.62
CA TYR A 496 18.12 25.56 -16.91
C TYR A 496 18.31 25.76 -18.42
N ASN A 497 18.28 24.68 -19.21
CA ASN A 497 18.27 24.76 -20.67
C ASN A 497 17.03 25.49 -21.19
N SER A 498 15.85 25.19 -20.65
CA SER A 498 14.60 25.88 -20.98
C SER A 498 14.64 27.38 -20.67
N ILE A 499 15.26 27.77 -19.55
CA ILE A 499 15.52 29.16 -19.19
C ILE A 499 16.46 29.81 -20.21
N ILE A 500 17.57 29.16 -20.58
CA ILE A 500 18.52 29.67 -21.58
C ILE A 500 17.85 29.87 -22.95
N ILE A 501 17.10 28.87 -23.43
CA ILE A 501 16.32 28.95 -24.68
C ILE A 501 15.41 30.17 -24.64
N SER A 502 14.68 30.33 -23.53
CA SER A 502 13.73 31.43 -23.36
C SER A 502 14.40 32.79 -23.28
N ILE A 503 15.57 32.92 -22.63
CA ILE A 503 16.37 34.16 -22.61
C ILE A 503 16.84 34.52 -24.03
N LYS A 504 17.36 33.55 -24.78
CA LYS A 504 17.84 33.76 -26.17
C LYS A 504 16.72 34.28 -27.08
N ARG A 505 15.50 33.75 -26.92
CA ARG A 505 14.31 34.14 -27.71
C ARG A 505 13.59 35.39 -27.19
N SER A 506 14.01 35.93 -26.05
CA SER A 506 13.40 37.11 -25.44
C SER A 506 14.05 38.41 -25.92
N LYS A 507 13.21 39.38 -26.31
CA LYS A 507 13.70 40.73 -26.66
C LYS A 507 14.28 41.46 -25.44
N THR A 508 13.60 41.39 -24.31
CA THR A 508 13.99 42.02 -23.04
C THR A 508 13.81 41.02 -21.91
N VAL A 509 14.65 41.13 -20.87
CA VAL A 509 14.68 40.20 -19.74
C VAL A 509 14.93 41.01 -18.46
N ASP A 510 14.24 40.68 -17.37
CA ASP A 510 14.50 41.27 -16.06
C ASP A 510 15.73 40.59 -15.42
N LEU A 511 16.91 41.14 -15.73
CA LEU A 511 18.19 40.58 -15.29
C LEU A 511 18.28 40.53 -13.76
N PHE A 512 17.87 41.59 -13.06
CA PHE A 512 17.98 41.66 -11.61
C PHE A 512 17.12 40.61 -10.93
N TYR A 513 15.85 40.50 -11.34
CA TYR A 513 14.93 39.52 -10.76
C TYR A 513 15.41 38.09 -11.00
N ILE A 514 15.84 37.76 -12.22
CA ILE A 514 16.32 36.41 -12.56
C ILE A 514 17.60 36.07 -11.79
N CYS A 515 18.58 36.99 -11.75
CA CYS A 515 19.80 36.76 -10.98
C CYS A 515 19.50 36.50 -9.50
N ASN A 516 18.57 37.26 -8.92
CA ASN A 516 18.14 37.06 -7.54
C ASN A 516 17.48 35.69 -7.31
N LYS A 517 16.58 35.27 -8.21
CA LYS A 517 15.87 33.99 -8.07
C LYS A 517 16.75 32.77 -8.33
N LEU A 518 17.72 32.88 -9.22
CA LEU A 518 18.70 31.83 -9.49
C LEU A 518 19.91 31.86 -8.55
N ASN A 519 19.96 32.82 -7.62
CA ASN A 519 21.06 33.03 -6.68
C ASN A 519 22.44 33.15 -7.36
N ILE A 520 22.51 33.95 -8.44
CA ILE A 520 23.75 34.27 -9.16
C ILE A 520 24.08 35.75 -9.03
N ALA A 521 25.33 36.10 -9.33
CA ALA A 521 25.77 37.49 -9.39
C ALA A 521 24.88 38.31 -10.35
N ILE A 522 24.69 39.59 -10.04
CA ILE A 522 23.88 40.50 -10.86
C ILE A 522 24.57 40.65 -12.21
N CYS A 523 23.86 40.25 -13.28
CA CYS A 523 24.34 40.39 -14.65
C CYS A 523 23.87 41.73 -15.25
N HIS A 524 24.68 42.29 -16.14
CA HIS A 524 24.41 43.54 -16.84
C HIS A 524 24.00 43.35 -18.30
N SER A 525 24.11 42.12 -18.84
CA SER A 525 23.68 41.76 -20.20
C SER A 525 23.01 40.38 -20.24
N LYS A 526 22.29 40.10 -21.35
CA LYS A 526 21.69 38.76 -21.56
C LYS A 526 22.76 37.70 -21.77
N GLU A 527 23.87 38.06 -22.41
CA GLU A 527 24.99 37.19 -22.70
C GLU A 527 25.70 36.77 -21.42
N GLU A 528 25.91 37.72 -20.50
CA GLU A 528 26.44 37.45 -19.17
C GLU A 528 25.50 36.57 -18.33
N LEU A 529 24.19 36.80 -18.42
CA LEU A 529 23.19 35.96 -17.77
C LEU A 529 23.21 34.53 -18.32
N ILE A 530 23.25 34.34 -19.65
CA ILE A 530 23.35 33.01 -20.27
C ILE A 530 24.64 32.31 -19.83
N HIS A 531 25.77 33.02 -19.79
CA HIS A 531 27.03 32.45 -19.34
C HIS A 531 26.97 32.02 -17.87
N SER A 532 26.38 32.85 -17.00
CA SER A 532 26.23 32.57 -15.58
C SER A 532 25.31 31.37 -15.32
N VAL A 533 24.18 31.29 -16.03
CA VAL A 533 23.26 30.13 -15.97
C VAL A 533 23.93 28.86 -16.52
N SER A 534 24.76 28.98 -17.57
CA SER A 534 25.53 27.85 -18.10
C SER A 534 26.61 27.39 -17.12
N GLY A 535 27.19 28.29 -16.32
CA GLY A 535 28.11 27.91 -15.24
C GLY A 535 27.41 27.16 -14.10
N LEU A 536 26.16 27.50 -13.78
CA LEU A 536 25.36 26.73 -12.81
C LEU A 536 25.23 25.26 -13.27
N ILE A 537 24.91 25.05 -14.55
CA ILE A 537 24.76 23.72 -15.18
C ILE A 537 25.94 22.78 -14.88
N GLU A 538 27.17 23.30 -14.84
CA GLU A 538 28.38 22.50 -14.60
C GLU A 538 28.46 21.95 -13.17
N SER A 539 27.89 22.66 -12.21
CA SER A 539 27.90 22.33 -10.78
C SER A 539 26.64 21.59 -10.29
N ILE A 540 25.67 21.35 -11.16
CA ILE A 540 24.45 20.63 -10.80
C ILE A 540 24.77 19.16 -10.53
N GLU A 541 24.33 18.73 -9.37
CA GLU A 541 24.31 17.34 -8.95
C GLU A 541 22.88 16.92 -8.60
N ASP A 542 22.78 15.61 -8.46
CA ASP A 542 21.62 14.85 -8.07
C ASP A 542 21.30 15.20 -6.59
N THR A 543 20.25 15.97 -6.30
CA THR A 543 20.02 16.54 -4.94
C THR A 543 18.59 16.37 -4.41
N THR A 544 18.45 16.48 -3.08
CA THR A 544 17.16 16.53 -2.40
C THR A 544 16.88 17.96 -1.96
N ILE A 545 15.95 18.63 -2.64
CA ILE A 545 15.63 20.05 -2.42
C ILE A 545 14.22 20.19 -1.85
N ASN A 546 13.97 21.29 -1.14
CA ASN A 546 12.61 21.65 -0.74
C ASN A 546 11.84 22.33 -1.89
N GLY A 547 10.51 22.37 -1.78
CA GLY A 547 9.66 23.04 -2.77
C GLY A 547 10.03 24.51 -2.98
N PHE A 548 10.51 25.20 -1.96
CA PHE A 548 10.94 26.60 -2.07
C PHE A 548 12.06 26.82 -3.09
N GLY A 549 13.06 25.93 -3.14
CA GLY A 549 14.14 26.03 -4.13
C GLY A 549 13.63 25.85 -5.57
N VAL A 550 12.68 24.94 -5.76
CA VAL A 550 12.06 24.68 -7.08
C VAL A 550 11.13 25.83 -7.48
N ASP A 551 10.36 26.37 -6.54
CA ASP A 551 9.53 27.57 -6.73
C ASP A 551 10.35 28.72 -7.32
N TYR A 552 11.53 29.01 -6.75
CA TYR A 552 12.39 30.10 -7.22
C TYR A 552 12.89 29.89 -8.64
N LEU A 553 13.25 28.66 -9.00
CA LEU A 553 13.65 28.29 -10.35
C LEU A 553 12.52 28.54 -11.35
N PHE A 554 11.30 28.11 -11.03
CA PHE A 554 10.14 28.33 -11.91
C PHE A 554 9.66 29.79 -11.92
N ARG A 555 9.85 30.57 -10.84
CA ARG A 555 9.61 32.02 -10.86
C ARG A 555 10.55 32.75 -11.83
N ALA A 556 11.83 32.35 -11.85
CA ALA A 556 12.79 32.87 -12.82
C ALA A 556 12.38 32.51 -14.25
N PHE A 557 11.83 31.31 -14.45
CA PHE A 557 11.32 30.89 -15.76
C PHE A 557 10.07 31.69 -16.17
N LEU A 558 9.11 31.86 -15.27
CA LEU A 558 7.85 32.56 -15.55
C LEU A 558 8.05 34.01 -15.98
N ILE A 559 8.93 34.76 -15.30
CA ILE A 559 9.14 36.18 -15.64
C ILE A 559 9.68 36.37 -17.06
N ILE A 560 10.40 35.37 -17.59
CA ILE A 560 10.90 35.37 -18.96
C ILE A 560 9.72 35.20 -19.92
N LEU A 561 8.83 34.24 -19.63
CA LEU A 561 7.66 33.91 -20.45
C LEU A 561 6.53 34.96 -20.40
N GLU A 562 6.32 35.61 -19.25
CA GLU A 562 5.20 36.55 -18.99
C GLU A 562 5.18 37.74 -19.97
N ASN A 563 6.35 38.14 -20.44
CA ASN A 563 6.54 39.42 -21.12
C ASN A 563 5.93 39.51 -22.53
N LYS A 564 5.30 38.47 -23.09
CA LYS A 564 4.82 38.39 -24.51
C LYS A 564 5.85 38.84 -25.56
N LYS A 565 7.12 38.91 -25.15
CA LYS A 565 8.28 39.38 -25.93
C LYS A 565 9.25 38.23 -26.23
N THR A 566 8.92 37.03 -25.76
CA THR A 566 9.62 35.79 -26.09
C THR A 566 9.01 35.24 -27.37
N ASN A 567 9.80 35.23 -28.43
CA ASN A 567 9.41 34.68 -29.72
C ASN A 567 9.86 33.21 -29.79
N LEU A 568 9.26 32.36 -28.94
CA LEU A 568 9.52 30.91 -28.98
C LEU A 568 8.99 30.33 -30.29
N LEU A 569 9.84 29.54 -30.96
CA LEU A 569 9.43 28.70 -32.07
C LEU A 569 8.70 27.46 -31.55
N LYS A 570 8.00 26.76 -32.44
CA LYS A 570 7.33 25.49 -32.10
C LYS A 570 8.32 24.45 -31.55
N GLU A 571 9.48 24.33 -32.19
CA GLU A 571 10.58 23.45 -31.75
C GLU A 571 11.10 23.82 -30.35
N ASP A 572 11.20 25.13 -30.04
CA ASP A 572 11.62 25.59 -28.70
C ASP A 572 10.58 25.16 -27.66
N ILE A 573 9.28 25.27 -27.96
CA ILE A 573 8.18 24.87 -27.07
C ILE A 573 8.19 23.35 -26.84
N GLU A 574 8.32 22.56 -27.91
CA GLU A 574 8.40 21.10 -27.81
C GLU A 574 9.61 20.65 -26.96
N GLN A 575 10.78 21.28 -27.16
CA GLN A 575 11.95 21.01 -26.35
C GLN A 575 11.71 21.37 -24.88
N ILE A 576 11.16 22.55 -24.60
CA ILE A 576 10.89 23.00 -23.23
C ILE A 576 9.92 22.05 -22.52
N ILE A 577 8.84 21.61 -23.19
CA ILE A 577 7.88 20.68 -22.60
C ILE A 577 8.54 19.34 -22.25
N ASN A 578 9.43 18.84 -23.12
CA ASN A 578 10.20 17.64 -22.84
C ASN A 578 11.17 17.84 -21.66
N ASP A 579 11.84 19.00 -21.61
CA ASP A 579 12.80 19.36 -20.57
C ASP A 579 12.15 19.47 -19.17
N ILE A 580 10.89 19.90 -19.09
CA ILE A 580 10.16 20.05 -17.82
C ILE A 580 9.23 18.86 -17.50
N ARG A 581 9.25 17.79 -18.31
CA ARG A 581 8.30 16.67 -18.19
C ARG A 581 8.29 16.01 -16.80
N PHE A 582 9.46 15.89 -16.16
CA PHE A 582 9.53 15.38 -14.80
C PHE A 582 8.65 16.20 -13.83
N PHE A 583 8.63 17.52 -13.98
CA PHE A 583 7.87 18.42 -13.11
C PHE A 583 6.38 18.43 -13.45
N THR A 584 6.00 18.23 -14.71
CA THR A 584 4.58 18.05 -15.07
C THR A 584 4.04 16.74 -14.52
N ASP A 585 4.80 15.64 -14.65
CA ASP A 585 4.39 14.32 -14.17
C ASP A 585 4.32 14.29 -12.63
N LEU A 586 5.29 14.94 -11.97
CA LEU A 586 5.28 15.16 -10.52
C LEU A 586 4.05 15.97 -10.10
N HIS A 587 3.83 17.15 -10.71
CA HIS A 587 2.67 17.99 -10.41
C HIS A 587 1.36 17.22 -10.53
N ASP A 588 1.13 16.56 -11.67
CA ASP A 588 -0.14 15.90 -11.94
C ASP A 588 -0.40 14.74 -10.99
N ARG A 589 0.64 13.97 -10.64
CA ARG A 589 0.53 12.92 -9.63
C ARG A 589 0.11 13.49 -8.29
N GLU A 590 0.80 14.53 -7.80
CA GLU A 590 0.54 15.10 -6.47
C GLU A 590 -0.85 15.74 -6.41
N VAL A 591 -1.31 16.40 -7.49
CA VAL A 591 -2.67 16.94 -7.59
C VAL A 591 -3.73 15.83 -7.56
N ILE A 592 -3.51 14.68 -8.23
CA ILE A 592 -4.41 13.53 -8.13
C ILE A 592 -4.47 13.03 -6.67
N LEU A 593 -3.32 12.88 -6.03
CA LEU A 593 -3.25 12.39 -4.65
C LEU A 593 -3.96 13.34 -3.68
N GLU A 594 -3.72 14.65 -3.78
CA GLU A 594 -4.38 15.67 -2.96
C GLU A 594 -5.90 15.69 -3.17
N LYS A 595 -6.36 15.56 -4.42
CA LYS A 595 -7.79 15.56 -4.76
C LYS A 595 -8.55 14.41 -4.12
N TYR A 596 -7.95 13.22 -4.08
CA TYR A 596 -8.59 12.00 -3.57
C TYR A 596 -8.31 11.74 -2.09
N ALA A 597 -7.42 12.51 -1.45
CA ALA A 597 -7.08 12.42 -0.03
C ALA A 597 -8.14 13.03 0.90
N LEU A 598 -9.40 12.65 0.69
CA LEU A 598 -10.55 13.04 1.50
C LEU A 598 -10.92 11.96 2.51
N ASP A 599 -11.43 12.39 3.66
CA ASP A 599 -12.21 11.55 4.56
C ASP A 599 -13.66 11.62 4.07
N PHE A 600 -14.14 10.59 3.38
CA PHE A 600 -15.53 10.57 2.92
C PHE A 600 -16.49 10.29 4.10
N GLU A 601 -17.68 10.89 4.05
CA GLU A 601 -18.74 10.78 5.07
C GLU A 601 -19.73 9.64 4.81
#